data_AF-A0A2V7S9L3-F1
#
_entry.id   AF-A0A2V7S9L3-F1
#
_cell.length_a   1.000
_cell.length_b   1.000
_cell.length_c   1.000
_cell.angle_alpha   90.00
_cell.angle_beta   90.00
_cell.angle_gamma   90.00
#
_symmetry.space_group_name_H-M   'P 1'
#
loop_
_entity.id
_entity.type
_entity.pdbx_description
1 polymer ?
#
loop_
_entity_poly.entity_id
_entity_poly.type
_entity_poly.pdbx_seq_one_letter_code
_entity_poly.pdbx_strand_id
1 'polypeptide(L)'
;MGADSPLQQPLPLARSILWSPGVAGPRPRTVPFPIFLEQPALTGIHEHVAAVLHPDQGSLGFLVGDLRECPETNVSYLVIDSILRFGQPIEGDRTADVVMQIWDRILDQVAQANGHLIGWYHTHPDVPVALSEHD
;
A
#
# COMPACT_ATOMS: atom_id res chain seq x y z
N MET A 1 28.58 -8.09 -0.51
CA MET A 1 27.74 -9.31 -0.57
C MET A 1 27.11 -9.47 0.80
N GLY A 2 25.80 -9.32 0.85
CA GLY A 2 24.97 -9.37 2.04
C GLY A 2 23.59 -8.91 1.60
N ALA A 3 22.86 -9.79 0.92
CA ALA A 3 21.43 -9.54 0.77
C ALA A 3 20.85 -9.65 2.19
N ASP A 4 20.27 -8.56 2.69
CA ASP A 4 19.58 -8.57 3.98
C ASP A 4 18.61 -9.74 3.97
N SER A 5 18.86 -10.71 4.84
CA SER A 5 17.97 -11.86 4.96
C SER A 5 16.62 -11.34 5.48
N PRO A 6 15.49 -11.85 4.97
CA PRO A 6 14.18 -11.41 5.42
C PRO A 6 14.09 -11.49 6.95
N LEU A 7 13.51 -10.47 7.57
CA LEU A 7 13.30 -10.46 9.01
C LEU A 7 12.44 -11.68 9.40
N GLN A 8 12.96 -12.49 10.32
CA GLN A 8 12.32 -13.72 10.78
C GLN A 8 11.30 -13.40 11.86
N GLN A 9 10.01 -13.55 11.57
CA GLN A 9 8.92 -13.26 12.49
C GLN A 9 7.69 -14.15 12.22
N PRO A 10 6.98 -14.62 13.27
CA PRO A 10 5.72 -15.35 13.10
C PRO A 10 4.68 -14.53 12.33
N LEU A 11 3.75 -15.21 11.65
CA LEU A 11 2.66 -14.54 10.93
C LEU A 11 1.85 -13.61 11.86
N PRO A 12 1.59 -12.34 11.47
CA PRO A 12 1.03 -11.32 12.36
C PRO A 12 -0.50 -11.40 12.56
N LEU A 13 -1.04 -12.61 12.69
CA LEU A 13 -2.49 -12.91 12.65
C LEU A 13 -3.34 -12.08 13.62
N ALA A 14 -2.82 -11.72 14.79
CA ALA A 14 -3.58 -11.02 15.82
C ALA A 14 -3.75 -9.50 15.56
N ARG A 15 -2.89 -8.91 14.72
CA ARG A 15 -2.82 -7.44 14.52
C ARG A 15 -2.95 -7.02 13.06
N SER A 16 -3.19 -7.97 12.17
CA SER A 16 -3.29 -7.72 10.73
C SER A 16 -4.46 -8.46 10.10
N ILE A 17 -4.81 -8.01 8.91
CA ILE A 17 -5.80 -8.63 8.04
C ILE A 17 -5.05 -9.20 6.83
N LEU A 18 -5.35 -10.45 6.47
CA LEU A 18 -4.89 -11.02 5.21
C LEU A 18 -5.55 -10.25 4.07
N TRP A 19 -4.76 -9.56 3.27
CA TRP A 19 -5.25 -8.91 2.07
C TRP A 19 -5.61 -9.96 1.02
N SER A 20 -6.77 -9.78 0.41
CA SER A 20 -7.25 -10.61 -0.69
C SER A 20 -7.82 -9.71 -1.80
N PRO A 21 -7.52 -9.96 -3.08
CA PRO A 21 -8.14 -9.25 -4.18
C PRO A 21 -9.67 -9.33 -4.08
N GLY A 22 -10.36 -8.20 -4.29
CA GLY A 22 -11.81 -8.17 -4.39
C GLY A 22 -12.33 -9.03 -5.55
N VAL A 23 -13.60 -9.42 -5.47
CA VAL A 23 -14.25 -10.33 -6.45
C VAL A 23 -14.48 -9.67 -7.82
N ALA A 24 -14.33 -8.34 -7.91
CA ALA A 24 -14.57 -7.56 -9.13
C ALA A 24 -13.24 -7.22 -9.81
N GLY A 25 -12.80 -8.05 -10.75
CA GLY A 25 -11.65 -7.79 -11.61
C GLY A 25 -10.86 -9.05 -11.97
N PRO A 26 -10.03 -9.01 -13.03
CA PRO A 26 -9.08 -10.08 -13.29
C PRO A 26 -8.19 -10.23 -12.06
N ARG A 27 -8.18 -11.43 -11.44
CA ARG A 27 -7.25 -11.70 -10.35
C ARG A 27 -5.84 -11.40 -10.86
N PRO A 28 -5.06 -10.55 -10.16
CA PRO A 28 -3.65 -10.36 -10.50
C PRO A 28 -2.98 -11.73 -10.59
N ARG A 29 -1.95 -11.85 -11.46
CA ARG A 29 -1.05 -13.01 -11.45
C ARG A 29 -0.73 -13.33 -10.00
N THR A 30 -1.02 -14.57 -9.58
CA THR A 30 -0.97 -15.01 -8.18
C THR A 30 0.24 -14.42 -7.48
N VAL A 31 0.01 -13.49 -6.55
CA VAL A 31 1.06 -13.00 -5.66
C VAL A 31 1.60 -14.24 -4.95
N PRO A 32 2.90 -14.57 -5.07
CA PRO A 32 3.43 -15.84 -4.62
C PRO A 32 3.53 -15.96 -3.09
N PHE A 33 3.13 -14.91 -2.37
CA PHE A 33 3.17 -14.82 -0.92
C PHE A 33 1.92 -14.09 -0.40
N PRO A 34 1.48 -14.37 0.84
CA PRO A 34 0.42 -13.63 1.48
C PRO A 34 0.86 -12.19 1.80
N ILE A 35 -0.09 -11.26 1.70
CA ILE A 35 0.08 -9.85 2.08
C ILE A 35 -0.79 -9.58 3.30
N PHE A 36 -0.20 -9.02 4.35
CA PHE A 36 -0.90 -8.64 5.58
C PHE A 36 -0.92 -7.13 5.71
N LEU A 37 -2.10 -6.57 5.98
CA LEU A 37 -2.27 -5.16 6.30
C LEU A 37 -2.49 -5.03 7.82
N GLU A 38 -1.57 -4.38 8.52
CA GLU A 38 -1.74 -4.12 9.96
C GLU A 38 -2.80 -3.04 10.21
N GLN A 39 -3.43 -3.10 11.39
CA GLN A 39 -4.49 -2.16 11.77
C GLN A 39 -4.09 -0.67 11.69
N PRO A 40 -2.85 -0.23 12.04
CA PRO A 40 -2.46 1.16 11.89
C PRO A 40 -2.49 1.64 10.44
N ALA A 41 -1.99 0.83 9.50
CA ALA A 41 -2.04 1.13 8.07
C ALA A 41 -3.49 1.24 7.57
N LEU A 42 -4.34 0.26 7.92
CA LEU A 42 -5.74 0.27 7.54
C LEU A 42 -6.47 1.52 8.08
N THR A 43 -6.29 1.81 9.38
CA THR A 43 -6.88 3.00 10.01
C THR A 43 -6.41 4.27 9.32
N GLY A 44 -5.10 4.36 9.02
CA GLY A 44 -4.52 5.49 8.32
C GLY A 44 -5.11 5.71 6.93
N ILE A 45 -5.38 4.64 6.19
CA ILE A 45 -6.05 4.70 4.87
C ILE A 45 -7.47 5.24 5.04
N HIS A 46 -8.25 4.68 5.97
CA HIS A 46 -9.63 5.12 6.21
C HIS A 46 -9.70 6.59 6.61
N GLU A 47 -8.83 7.04 7.52
CA GLU A 47 -8.74 8.44 7.92
C GLU A 47 -8.34 9.35 6.76
N HIS A 48 -7.41 8.90 5.92
CA HIS A 48 -6.97 9.68 4.76
C HIS A 48 -8.09 9.88 3.75
N VAL A 49 -8.81 8.80 3.43
CA VAL A 49 -9.96 8.85 2.51
C VAL A 49 -11.09 9.71 3.09
N ALA A 50 -11.36 9.60 4.39
CA ALA A 50 -12.39 10.41 5.04
C ALA A 50 -12.07 11.92 5.10
N ALA A 51 -10.79 12.30 4.93
CA ALA A 51 -10.36 13.70 4.93
C ALA A 51 -10.60 14.40 3.59
N VAL A 52 -10.98 13.69 2.53
CA VAL A 52 -11.31 14.27 1.23
C VAL A 52 -12.61 15.08 1.34
N LEU A 53 -12.53 16.38 1.01
CA LEU A 53 -13.65 17.31 1.19
C LEU A 53 -14.57 17.42 -0.03
N HIS A 54 -14.06 17.11 -1.24
CA HIS A 54 -14.81 17.21 -2.48
C HIS A 54 -15.07 15.83 -3.10
N PRO A 55 -16.31 15.55 -3.54
CA PRO A 55 -16.69 14.24 -4.06
C PRO A 55 -15.94 13.88 -5.35
N ASP A 56 -15.47 14.85 -6.13
CA ASP A 56 -14.75 14.60 -7.39
C ASP A 56 -13.24 14.38 -7.19
N GLN A 57 -12.74 14.40 -5.95
CA GLN A 57 -11.31 14.30 -5.64
C GLN A 57 -10.93 12.88 -5.18
N GLY A 58 -9.88 12.34 -5.78
CA GLY A 58 -9.26 11.10 -5.31
C GLY A 58 -8.18 11.38 -4.25
N SER A 59 -8.03 10.46 -3.31
CA SER A 59 -6.83 10.35 -2.46
C SER A 59 -5.78 9.50 -3.15
N LEU A 60 -4.50 9.84 -2.98
CA LEU A 60 -3.37 8.96 -3.28
C LEU A 60 -2.53 8.76 -2.02
N GLY A 61 -2.07 7.55 -1.77
CA GLY A 61 -1.07 7.33 -0.74
C GLY A 61 -0.14 6.18 -1.08
N PHE A 62 0.91 6.07 -0.29
CA PHE A 62 1.93 5.05 -0.45
C PHE A 62 1.88 4.07 0.70
N LEU A 63 2.16 2.80 0.39
CA LEU A 63 2.15 1.69 1.32
C LEU A 63 3.59 1.41 1.73
N VAL A 64 3.83 1.37 3.05
CA VAL A 64 5.16 1.14 3.62
C VAL A 64 5.13 -0.10 4.50
N GLY A 65 6.22 -0.87 4.47
CA GLY A 65 6.42 -2.04 5.31
C GLY A 65 7.58 -2.90 4.83
N ASP A 66 7.52 -4.21 5.07
CA ASP A 66 8.65 -5.13 4.80
C ASP A 66 8.24 -6.52 4.31
N LEU A 67 9.15 -7.16 3.58
CA LEU A 67 9.14 -8.59 3.33
C LEU A 67 9.73 -9.32 4.55
N ARG A 68 8.99 -10.28 5.09
CA ARG A 68 9.36 -11.07 6.27
C ARG A 68 9.27 -12.55 5.94
N GLU A 69 9.84 -13.39 6.80
CA GLU A 69 9.74 -14.85 6.70
C GLU A 69 9.28 -15.44 8.03
N CYS A 70 8.35 -16.39 7.94
CA CYS A 70 7.81 -17.10 9.10
C CYS A 70 8.79 -18.22 9.49
N PRO A 71 9.46 -18.17 10.66
CA PRO A 71 10.47 -19.16 11.03
C PRO A 71 9.88 -20.56 11.25
N GLU A 72 8.58 -20.67 11.55
CA GLU A 72 7.91 -21.96 11.76
C GLU A 72 7.56 -22.65 10.43
N THR A 73 7.32 -21.90 9.36
CA THR A 73 6.80 -22.45 8.09
C THR A 73 7.67 -22.16 6.88
N ASN A 74 8.73 -21.35 7.03
CA ASN A 74 9.57 -20.80 5.96
C ASN A 74 8.76 -20.10 4.85
N VAL A 75 7.57 -19.60 5.18
CA VAL A 75 6.74 -18.84 4.24
C VAL A 75 7.17 -17.39 4.30
N SER A 76 7.61 -16.85 3.17
CA SER A 76 7.78 -15.40 3.03
C SER A 76 6.42 -14.72 2.93
N TYR A 77 6.27 -13.55 3.54
CA TYR A 77 5.05 -12.77 3.55
C TYR A 77 5.36 -11.28 3.58
N LEU A 78 4.45 -10.48 3.03
CA LEU A 78 4.55 -9.04 3.04
C LEU A 78 3.73 -8.46 4.18
N VAL A 79 4.27 -7.52 4.92
CA VAL A 79 3.53 -6.74 5.92
C VAL A 79 3.51 -5.29 5.48
N ILE A 80 2.33 -4.70 5.44
CA ILE A 80 2.11 -3.27 5.30
C ILE A 80 1.67 -2.77 6.68
N ASP A 81 2.52 -2.00 7.35
CA ASP A 81 2.30 -1.53 8.71
C ASP A 81 2.04 -0.02 8.82
N SER A 82 2.37 0.71 7.76
CA SER A 82 2.27 2.17 7.72
C SER A 82 1.94 2.68 6.33
N ILE A 83 1.53 3.94 6.28
CA ILE A 83 1.23 4.63 5.03
C ILE A 83 1.87 6.02 5.00
N LEU A 84 2.15 6.52 3.80
CA LEU A 84 2.44 7.92 3.57
C LEU A 84 1.26 8.54 2.82
N ARG A 85 0.68 9.60 3.38
CA ARG A 85 -0.45 10.31 2.78
C ARG A 85 0.09 11.29 1.73
N PHE A 86 -0.43 11.25 0.51
CA PHE A 86 -0.17 12.33 -0.43
C PHE A 86 -1.11 13.49 -0.11
N GLY A 87 -0.53 14.62 0.29
CA GLY A 87 -1.29 15.75 0.84
C GLY A 87 -2.01 16.63 -0.19
N GLN A 88 -1.95 16.29 -1.48
CA GLN A 88 -2.71 17.00 -2.51
C GLN A 88 -3.78 16.07 -3.11
N PRO A 89 -5.02 16.56 -3.26
CA PRO A 89 -6.05 15.81 -3.96
C PRO A 89 -5.61 15.58 -5.41
N ILE A 90 -5.88 14.38 -5.94
CA ILE A 90 -5.65 14.10 -7.35
C ILE A 90 -6.94 14.38 -8.11
N GLU A 91 -6.85 15.29 -9.08
CA GLU A 91 -7.94 15.59 -10.01
C GLU A 91 -7.83 14.68 -11.24
N GLY A 92 -8.82 13.80 -11.39
CA GLY A 92 -8.89 12.84 -12.48
C GLY A 92 -7.80 11.76 -12.44
N ASP A 93 -7.55 11.17 -13.61
CA ASP A 93 -6.70 9.98 -13.83
C ASP A 93 -5.25 10.38 -14.21
N ARG A 94 -4.58 11.20 -13.39
CA ARG A 94 -3.19 11.66 -13.63
C ARG A 94 -2.19 11.22 -12.57
N THR A 95 -2.48 10.11 -11.89
CA THR A 95 -1.70 9.58 -10.78
C THR A 95 -0.21 9.42 -11.14
N ALA A 96 0.09 8.84 -12.30
CA ALA A 96 1.47 8.59 -12.73
C ALA A 96 2.31 9.87 -12.88
N ASP A 97 1.77 10.92 -13.52
CA ASP A 97 2.48 12.19 -13.72
C ASP A 97 2.78 12.89 -12.39
N VAL A 98 1.81 12.86 -11.47
CA VAL A 98 1.95 13.44 -10.13
C VAL A 98 3.01 12.69 -9.33
N VAL A 99 2.97 11.35 -9.34
CA VAL A 99 3.95 10.50 -8.64
C VAL A 99 5.38 10.76 -9.14
N MET A 100 5.58 10.89 -10.45
CA MET A 100 6.93 11.15 -10.99
C MET A 100 7.50 12.50 -10.55
N GLN A 101 6.68 13.54 -10.39
CA GLN A 101 7.16 14.86 -9.98
C GLN A 101 7.60 14.93 -8.51
N ILE A 102 7.07 14.05 -7.67
CA ILE A 102 7.30 14.07 -6.22
C ILE A 102 8.15 12.89 -5.74
N TRP A 103 8.67 12.07 -6.66
CA TRP A 103 9.30 10.78 -6.37
C TRP A 103 10.43 10.88 -5.33
N ASP A 104 11.33 11.85 -5.50
CA ASP A 104 12.45 12.05 -4.57
C ASP A 104 11.96 12.34 -3.15
N ARG A 105 10.91 13.14 -3.01
CA ARG A 105 10.30 13.45 -1.72
C ARG A 105 9.63 12.23 -1.08
N ILE A 106 9.03 11.35 -1.89
CA ILE A 106 8.46 10.09 -1.39
C ILE A 106 9.59 9.23 -0.82
N LEU A 107 10.70 9.08 -1.56
CA LEU A 107 11.84 8.29 -1.10
C LEU A 107 12.42 8.83 0.22
N ASP A 108 12.52 10.14 0.37
CA ASP A 108 12.96 10.77 1.63
C ASP A 108 12.02 10.46 2.79
N GLN A 109 10.70 10.48 2.56
CA GLN A 109 9.71 10.14 3.60
C GLN A 109 9.71 8.65 3.95
N VAL A 110 9.91 7.77 2.97
CA VAL A 110 10.05 6.33 3.18
C VAL A 110 11.29 6.03 4.02
N ALA A 111 12.41 6.70 3.73
CA ALA A 111 13.64 6.57 4.51
C ALA A 111 13.44 6.98 5.99
N GLN A 112 12.61 8.00 6.25
CA GLN A 112 12.24 8.40 7.62
C GLN A 112 11.29 7.40 8.31
N ALA A 113 10.46 6.70 7.56
CA ALA A 113 9.52 5.71 8.07
C ALA A 113 10.19 4.38 8.48
N ASN A 114 11.50 4.21 8.22
CA ASN A 114 12.28 3.01 8.53
C ASN A 114 11.63 1.71 7.99
N GLY A 115 11.14 1.77 6.76
CA GLY A 115 10.54 0.65 6.04
C GLY A 115 10.74 0.81 4.53
N HIS A 116 10.19 -0.13 3.75
CA HIS A 116 10.29 -0.12 2.29
C HIS A 116 9.01 0.39 1.65
N LEU A 117 9.15 1.10 0.53
CA LEU A 117 8.02 1.44 -0.34
C LEU A 117 7.55 0.17 -1.06
N ILE A 118 6.37 -0.32 -0.69
CA ILE A 118 5.83 -1.58 -1.18
C ILE A 118 4.84 -1.38 -2.33
N GLY A 119 4.16 -0.24 -2.35
CA GLY A 119 3.14 0.05 -3.34
C GLY A 119 2.43 1.36 -3.04
N TRP A 120 1.26 1.51 -3.63
CA TRP A 120 0.42 2.70 -3.51
C TRP A 120 -1.05 2.31 -3.49
N TYR A 121 -1.89 3.24 -3.05
CA TYR A 121 -3.35 3.11 -3.08
C TYR A 121 -3.95 4.45 -3.50
N HIS A 122 -5.08 4.38 -4.16
CA HIS A 122 -5.90 5.55 -4.44
C HIS A 122 -7.38 5.23 -4.34
N THR A 123 -8.20 6.25 -4.47
CA THR A 123 -9.66 6.13 -4.48
C THR A 123 -10.23 6.63 -5.79
N HIS A 124 -11.17 5.88 -6.36
CA HIS A 124 -12.00 6.38 -7.44
C HIS A 124 -13.29 6.97 -6.86
N PRO A 125 -13.52 8.28 -6.99
CA PRO A 125 -14.82 8.85 -6.72
C PRO A 125 -15.84 8.34 -7.77
N ASP A 126 -17.00 7.89 -7.30
CA ASP A 126 -18.18 7.55 -8.11
C ASP A 126 -18.06 6.42 -9.17
N VAL A 127 -16.93 5.73 -9.24
CA VAL A 127 -16.69 4.60 -10.17
C VAL A 127 -16.48 3.30 -9.39
N PRO A 128 -16.94 2.14 -9.91
CA PRO A 128 -16.60 0.85 -9.31
C PRO A 128 -15.09 0.68 -9.12
N VAL A 129 -14.69 -0.02 -8.06
CA VAL A 129 -13.28 -0.38 -7.80
C VAL A 129 -12.77 -1.24 -8.96
N ALA A 130 -12.14 -0.61 -9.94
CA ALA A 130 -11.56 -1.21 -11.11
C ALA A 130 -10.38 -0.34 -11.56
N LEU A 131 -9.33 -0.96 -12.08
CA LEU A 131 -8.20 -0.23 -12.64
C LEU A 131 -8.63 0.44 -13.95
N SER A 132 -8.36 1.73 -14.08
CA SER A 132 -8.49 2.48 -15.33
C SER A 132 -7.24 2.30 -16.21
N GLU A 133 -7.25 2.81 -17.44
CA GLU A 133 -6.07 2.80 -18.32
C GLU A 133 -4.90 3.67 -17.81
N HIS A 134 -5.16 4.52 -16.81
CA HIS A 134 -4.21 5.50 -16.29
C HIS A 134 -3.71 5.18 -14.87
N ASP A 135 -4.14 4.04 -14.31
CA ASP A 135 -3.62 3.46 -13.07
C ASP A 135 -2.36 2.62 -13.35
#